data_AF-A0A5K1EJ15-F1
#
_entry.id   AF-A0A5K1EJ15-F1
#
_cell.length_a   1.000
_cell.length_b   1.000
_cell.length_c   1.000
_cell.angle_alpha   90.00
_cell.angle_beta   90.00
_cell.angle_gamma   90.00
#
_symmetry.space_group_name_H-M   'P 1'
#
loop_
_entity.id
_entity.type
_entity.pdbx_description
1 polymer ?
#
loop_
_entity_poly.entity_id
_entity_poly.type
_entity_poly.pdbx_seq_one_letter_code
_entity_poly.pdbx_strand_id
1 'polypeptide(L)' 'EFDKVYGPAWHCIVGTSFGSFVTHSVGGFLYFSLDKLYILLFKTSVQRAE' A
#
# COMPACT_ATOMS: atom_id res chain seq x y z
N GLU A 1 7.98 -0.42 8.33
CA GLU A 1 8.69 0.88 8.22
C GLU A 1 7.79 2.04 7.81
N PHE A 2 7.03 1.95 6.71
CA PHE A 2 6.13 3.05 6.30
C PHE A 2 5.12 3.47 7.38
N ASP A 3 4.53 2.51 8.11
CA ASP A 3 3.65 2.83 9.25
C ASP A 3 4.36 3.63 10.34
N LYS A 4 5.66 3.35 10.59
CA LYS A 4 6.43 4.03 11.62
C LYS A 4 6.80 5.46 11.20
N VAL A 5 7.13 5.65 9.92
CA VAL A 5 7.64 6.94 9.39
C VAL A 5 6.50 7.86 8.95
N TYR A 6 5.45 7.32 8.33
CA TYR A 6 4.37 8.09 7.71
C TYR A 6 3.00 7.83 8.35
N GLY A 7 2.98 7.12 9.49
CA GLY A 7 1.79 6.75 10.23
C GLY A 7 0.99 5.61 9.59
N PRO A 8 0.29 4.79 10.40
CA PRO A 8 -0.54 3.69 9.90
C PRO A 8 -1.78 4.17 9.12
N ALA A 9 -2.43 3.34 8.29
CA ALA A 9 -2.11 1.94 7.98
C ALA A 9 -1.70 1.77 6.51
N TRP A 10 -0.48 1.30 6.30
CA TRP A 10 0.09 0.96 5.00
C TRP A 10 -0.04 -0.52 4.70
N HIS A 11 -0.38 -0.83 3.46
CA HIS A 11 -0.49 -2.18 2.92
C HIS A 11 0.51 -2.35 1.80
N CYS A 12 1.19 -3.50 1.76
CA CYS A 12 2.17 -3.83 0.74
C CYS A 12 1.83 -5.18 0.11
N ILE A 13 1.66 -5.19 -1.21
CA ILE A 13 1.45 -6.40 -2.02
C ILE A 13 2.67 -6.55 -2.91
N VAL A 14 3.27 -7.74 -2.89
CA VAL A 14 4.45 -8.09 -3.70
C VAL A 14 4.17 -9.39 -4.44
N GLY A 15 4.41 -9.41 -5.75
CA GLY A 15 4.21 -10.61 -6.55
C GLY A 15 4.65 -10.45 -8.00
N THR A 16 4.80 -11.57 -8.70
CA THR A 16 5.13 -11.59 -10.14
C THR A 16 3.92 -11.34 -11.04
N SER A 17 2.71 -11.48 -10.49
CA SER A 17 1.44 -11.16 -11.15
C SER A 17 0.35 -10.94 -10.10
N PHE A 18 -0.32 -9.79 -10.12
CA PHE A 18 -1.52 -9.52 -9.33
C PHE A 18 -2.37 -8.41 -9.95
N GLY A 19 -3.64 -8.38 -9.59
CA GLY A 19 -4.56 -7.27 -9.83
C GLY A 19 -5.20 -6.84 -8.52
N SER A 20 -5.43 -5.54 -8.35
CA SER A 20 -6.01 -4.99 -7.12
C SER A 20 -6.90 -3.80 -7.41
N PHE A 21 -8.03 -3.70 -6.70
CA PHE A 21 -8.91 -2.54 -6.71
C PHE A 21 -9.11 -2.08 -5.27
N VAL A 22 -8.51 -0.93 -4.92
CA VAL A 22 -8.47 -0.44 -3.54
C VAL A 22 -8.77 1.05 -3.45
N THR A 23 -9.55 1.42 -2.43
CA THR A 23 -9.68 2.80 -1.99
C THR A 23 -8.48 3.13 -1.11
N HIS A 24 -7.73 4.18 -1.48
CA HIS A 24 -6.53 4.59 -0.77
C HIS A 24 -6.57 6.10 -0.47
N SER A 25 -5.79 6.51 0.52
CA SER A 25 -5.63 7.92 0.89
C SER A 25 -4.85 8.67 -0.18
N VAL A 26 -5.21 9.93 -0.44
CA VAL A 26 -4.50 10.81 -1.38
C VAL A 26 -3.01 10.89 -1.02
N GLY A 27 -2.13 10.72 -2.00
CA GLY A 27 -0.67 10.73 -1.81
C GLY A 27 -0.10 9.48 -1.13
N GLY A 28 -0.95 8.54 -0.73
CA GLY A 28 -0.56 7.27 -0.12
C GLY A 28 -0.61 6.11 -1.11
N PHE A 29 -0.15 6.28 -2.35
CA PHE A 29 -0.14 5.22 -3.36
C PHE A 29 1.20 5.21 -4.10
N LEU A 30 1.78 4.02 -4.23
CA LEU A 30 3.01 3.78 -4.96
C LEU A 30 2.96 2.40 -5.63
N TYR A 31 3.17 2.36 -6.93
CA TYR A 31 3.26 1.12 -7.72
C TYR A 31 4.53 1.13 -8.55
N PHE A 32 5.38 0.13 -8.36
CA PHE A 32 6.66 0.01 -9.05
C PHE A 32 7.08 -1.45 -9.21
N SER A 33 8.09 -1.70 -10.02
CA SER A 33 8.69 -3.03 -10.17
C SER A 33 10.16 -3.03 -9.82
N LEU A 34 10.62 -4.18 -9.35
CA LEU A 34 12.03 -4.52 -9.21
C LEU A 34 12.23 -5.87 -9.89
N ASP A 35 12.96 -5.86 -11.01
CA ASP A 35 13.11 -7.01 -11.92
C ASP A 35 11.75 -7.60 -12.35
N LYS A 36 11.44 -8.81 -11.86
CA LYS A 36 10.20 -9.55 -12.16
C LYS A 36 9.14 -9.43 -11.07
N LEU A 37 9.41 -8.66 -10.01
CA LEU A 37 8.48 -8.43 -8.93
C LEU A 37 7.81 -7.08 -9.10
N TYR A 38 6.48 -7.10 -9.03
CA TYR A 38 5.67 -5.91 -8.89
C TYR A 38 5.43 -5.67 -7.40
N ILE A 39 5.50 -4.41 -7.00
CA ILE A 39 5.25 -3.95 -5.63
C ILE A 39 4.18 -2.87 -5.70
N LEU A 40 3.08 -3.11 -4.98
CA LEU A 40 2.02 -2.16 -4.75
C LEU A 40 2.01 -1.80 -3.27
N LEU A 41 2.19 -0.52 -2.97
CA LEU A 41 2.15 0.03 -1.63
C LEU A 41 1.06 1.10 -1.56
N PHE A 42 0.13 0.98 -0.61
CA PHE A 42 -0.94 1.96 -0.46
C PHE A 42 -1.36 2.18 0.99
N LYS A 43 -1.81 3.39 1.32
CA LYS A 43 -2.30 3.78 2.65
C LYS A 43 -3.82 3.80 2.67
N THR A 44 -4.41 3.26 3.73
CA THR A 44 -5.86 3.33 3.97
C THR A 44 -6.18 4.21 5.18
N SER A 45 -7.36 4.84 5.16
CA SER A 45 -7.90 5.51 6.34
C SER A 45 -8.32 4.48 7.39
N VAL A 46 -7.79 4.60 8.61
CA VAL A 46 -8.18 3.76 9.74
C VAL A 46 -9.28 4.47 10.52
N GLN A 47 -10.49 3.93 10.51
CA GLN A 47 -11.52 4.31 11.47
C GLN A 47 -11.39 3.37 12.67
N ARG A 48 -11.21 3.94 13.87
CA ARG A 48 -11.29 3.15 15.11
C ARG A 48 -12.75 2.82 15.35
N ALA A 49 -13.05 1.54 15.58
CA ALA A 49 -14.33 1.17 16.17
C ALA A 49 -14.30 1.62 17.63
N GLU A 50 -15.26 2.46 18.01
CA GLU A 50 -15.54 2.77 19.42
C GLU A 50 -16.27 1.59 20.09
#